data_AF-A0A0F3GTX5-F1
#
_entry.id   AF-A0A0F3GTX5-F1
#
_cell.length_a   1.000
_cell.length_b   1.000
_cell.length_c   1.000
_cell.angle_alpha   90.00
_cell.angle_beta   90.00
_cell.angle_gamma   90.00
#
_symmetry.space_group_name_H-M   'P 1'
#
loop_
_entity.id
_entity.type
_entity.pdbx_description
1 polymer ?
#
loop_
_entity_poly.entity_id
_entity_poly.type
_entity_poly.pdbx_seq_one_letter_code
_entity_poly.pdbx_strand_id
1 'polypeptide(L)' 'MKSRAYVKKSDDWWIGWLIDIPGVNAQERTRDELIKSLIIGAQDMININNELIKDGQVEVIDIPEEISTWTDTY' A
#
# COMPACT_ATOMS: atom_id res chain seq x y z
N MET A 1 -5.75 -17.52 4.09
CA MET A 1 -4.58 -16.78 4.61
C MET A 1 -5.05 -15.77 5.65
N LYS A 2 -4.20 -15.36 6.61
CA LYS A 2 -4.46 -14.25 7.54
C LYS A 2 -3.33 -13.24 7.42
N SER A 3 -3.65 -11.95 7.55
CA SER A 3 -2.68 -10.85 7.61
C SER A 3 -3.07 -9.91 8.73
N ARG A 4 -2.09 -9.28 9.37
CA ARG A 4 -2.29 -8.15 10.26
C ARG A 4 -2.59 -6.90 9.42
N ALA A 5 -3.51 -6.08 9.88
CA ALA A 5 -3.88 -4.83 9.24
C ALA A 5 -3.81 -3.70 10.27
N TYR A 6 -3.23 -2.58 9.87
CA TYR A 6 -3.45 -1.32 10.57
C TYR A 6 -4.76 -0.71 10.06
N VAL A 7 -5.62 -0.26 10.97
CA VAL A 7 -6.91 0.34 10.64
C VAL A 7 -7.13 1.54 11.57
N LYS A 8 -7.38 2.70 10.98
CA LYS A 8 -7.61 3.96 11.71
C LYS A 8 -8.77 4.72 11.08
N LYS A 9 -9.64 5.29 11.92
CA LYS A 9 -10.61 6.31 11.49
C LYS A 9 -9.97 7.69 11.59
N SER A 10 -10.01 8.47 10.50
CA SER A 10 -9.58 9.87 10.43
C SER A 10 -10.72 10.67 9.82
N ASP A 11 -11.35 11.52 10.63
CA ASP A 11 -12.57 12.25 10.25
C ASP A 11 -13.65 11.32 9.67
N ASP A 12 -14.08 11.58 8.45
CA ASP A 12 -15.09 10.80 7.71
C ASP A 12 -14.48 9.68 6.85
N TRP A 13 -13.26 9.27 7.15
CA TRP A 13 -12.53 8.24 6.40
C TRP A 13 -11.97 7.15 7.31
N TRP A 14 -11.91 5.95 6.77
CA TRP A 14 -11.17 4.82 7.30
C TRP A 14 -9.95 4.60 6.42
N ILE A 15 -8.77 4.55 7.04
CA ILE A 15 -7.48 4.37 6.37
C ILE A 15 -6.85 3.10 6.91
N GLY A 16 -6.24 2.29 6.05
CA GLY A 16 -5.53 1.10 6.48
C GLY A 16 -4.53 0.56 5.48
N TRP A 17 -3.67 -0.34 5.97
CA TRP A 17 -2.72 -1.08 5.18
C TRP A 17 -2.43 -2.44 5.81
N LEU A 18 -2.00 -3.40 4.99
CA LEU A 18 -1.59 -4.72 5.48
C LEU A 18 -0.13 -4.70 5.87
N ILE A 19 0.16 -5.14 7.10
CA ILE A 19 1.53 -5.16 7.64
C ILE A 19 2.34 -6.28 6.97
N ASP A 20 1.69 -7.42 6.71
CA ASP A 20 2.36 -8.60 6.18
C ASP A 20 2.39 -8.63 4.63
N ILE A 21 1.74 -7.65 3.98
CA ILE A 21 1.73 -7.48 2.52
C ILE A 21 2.03 -6.00 2.21
N PRO A 22 3.32 -5.62 2.17
CA PRO A 22 3.74 -4.25 1.88
C PRO A 22 3.14 -3.74 0.57
N GLY A 23 2.79 -2.45 0.53
CA GLY A 23 2.19 -1.82 -0.65
C GLY A 23 0.67 -1.98 -0.78
N VAL A 24 0.03 -2.86 0.00
CA VAL A 24 -1.43 -2.95 0.04
C VAL A 24 -1.99 -1.96 1.07
N ASN A 25 -2.57 -0.89 0.57
CA ASN A 25 -3.20 0.17 1.34
C ASN A 25 -4.56 0.54 0.72
N ALA A 26 -5.45 1.10 1.53
CA ALA A 26 -6.76 1.58 1.09
C ALA A 26 -7.30 2.69 2.02
N GLN A 27 -8.22 3.48 1.48
CA GLN A 27 -8.97 4.47 2.23
C GLN A 27 -10.42 4.48 1.75
N GLU A 28 -11.37 4.36 2.67
CA GLU A 28 -12.80 4.21 2.37
C GLU A 28 -13.69 4.98 3.36
N ARG A 29 -14.96 5.19 3.01
CA ARG A 29 -15.91 5.91 3.87
C ARG A 29 -16.41 5.08 5.04
N THR A 30 -16.45 3.76 4.88
CA THR A 30 -16.82 2.83 5.94
C THR A 30 -15.71 1.84 6.25
N ARG A 31 -15.73 1.29 7.47
CA ARG A 31 -14.76 0.28 7.88
C ARG A 31 -14.88 -0.98 7.04
N ASP A 32 -16.10 -1.39 6.71
CA ASP A 32 -16.33 -2.64 5.97
C ASP A 32 -15.87 -2.52 4.52
N GLU A 33 -16.09 -1.37 3.89
CA GLU A 33 -15.49 -1.06 2.58
C GLU A 33 -13.98 -1.06 2.67
N LEU A 34 -13.37 -0.46 3.71
CA LEU A 34 -11.92 -0.51 3.88
C LEU A 34 -11.40 -1.95 3.93
N ILE A 35 -12.03 -2.81 4.72
CA ILE A 35 -11.64 -4.22 4.81
C ILE A 35 -11.80 -4.92 3.46
N LYS A 36 -12.89 -4.65 2.73
CA LYS A 36 -13.12 -5.20 1.40
C LYS A 36 -12.02 -4.77 0.42
N SER A 37 -11.68 -3.49 0.38
CA SER A 37 -10.63 -2.95 -0.50
C SER A 37 -9.25 -3.52 -0.16
N LEU A 38 -8.92 -3.68 1.13
CA LEU A 38 -7.67 -4.34 1.55
C LEU A 38 -7.61 -5.80 1.12
N ILE A 39 -8.73 -6.54 1.16
CA ILE A 39 -8.77 -7.94 0.69
C ILE A 39 -8.56 -8.00 -0.82
N ILE A 40 -9.20 -7.13 -1.59
CA ILE A 40 -9.03 -7.06 -3.05
C ILE A 40 -7.58 -6.72 -3.39
N GLY A 41 -7.02 -5.67 -2.80
CA GLY A 41 -5.62 -5.29 -3.02
C GLY A 41 -4.62 -6.39 -2.62
N ALA A 42 -4.92 -7.16 -1.57
CA ALA A 42 -4.11 -8.32 -1.21
C ALA A 42 -4.18 -9.42 -2.26
N GLN A 43 -5.38 -9.72 -2.78
CA GLN A 43 -5.56 -10.70 -3.85
C GLN A 43 -4.81 -10.27 -5.11
N ASP A 44 -4.91 -9.00 -5.50
CA ASP A 44 -4.19 -8.45 -6.64
C ASP A 44 -2.68 -8.56 -6.45
N MET A 45 -2.16 -8.20 -5.26
CA MET A 45 -0.73 -8.27 -4.96
C MET A 45 -0.20 -9.71 -4.92
N ILE A 46 -0.97 -10.67 -4.43
CA ILE A 46 -0.59 -12.10 -4.42
C ILE A 46 -0.65 -12.68 -5.83
N ASN A 47 -1.62 -12.21 -6.63
CA ASN A 47 -1.82 -12.60 -8.01
C ASN A 47 -1.03 -11.72 -8.99
N ILE A 48 -0.07 -10.90 -8.51
CA ILE A 48 0.93 -10.27 -9.37
C ILE A 48 1.70 -11.40 -10.05
N ASN A 49 1.19 -11.78 -11.20
CA ASN A 49 1.89 -12.61 -12.15
C ASN A 49 2.89 -11.71 -12.86
N ASN A 50 3.92 -12.33 -13.43
CA ASN A 50 4.93 -11.67 -14.28
C ASN A 50 4.36 -10.77 -15.39
N GLU A 51 3.05 -10.81 -15.67
CA GLU A 51 2.36 -9.94 -16.62
C GLU A 51 2.45 -8.45 -16.28
N LEU A 52 2.37 -8.07 -15.00
CA LEU A 52 2.54 -6.65 -14.60
C LEU A 52 3.99 -6.16 -14.75
N ILE A 53 4.93 -7.10 -14.88
CA ILE A 53 6.37 -6.83 -15.08
C ILE A 53 6.77 -7.05 -16.54
N LYS A 54 5.88 -7.54 -17.42
CA LYS A 54 6.23 -7.81 -18.83
C LYS A 54 6.73 -6.56 -19.56
N ASP A 55 6.21 -5.40 -19.18
CA ASP A 55 6.58 -4.09 -19.76
C ASP A 55 7.27 -3.17 -18.73
N GLY A 56 7.67 -3.70 -17.57
CA GLY A 56 8.26 -2.95 -16.46
C GLY A 56 9.60 -3.54 -16.00
N GLN A 57 10.33 -2.79 -15.17
CA GLN A 57 11.59 -3.24 -14.56
C GLN A 57 11.44 -3.14 -13.04
N VAL A 58 11.85 -4.19 -12.34
CA VAL A 58 11.99 -4.14 -10.87
C VAL A 58 13.40 -3.66 -10.58
N GLU A 59 13.52 -2.47 -10.01
CA GLU A 59 14.81 -1.92 -9.57
C GLU A 59 14.93 -2.00 -8.05
N VAL A 60 16.12 -2.36 -7.59
CA VAL A 60 16.50 -2.23 -6.18
C VAL A 60 17.08 -0.83 -6.03
N ILE A 61 16.40 0.03 -5.28
CA ILE A 61 16.80 1.41 -5.03
C ILE A 61 17.24 1.52 -3.58
N ASP A 62 18.41 2.11 -3.35
CA ASP A 62 18.89 2.41 -2.01
C ASP A 62 18.10 3.59 -1.43
N ILE A 63 17.42 3.35 -0.30
CA ILE A 63 16.72 4.40 0.45
C ILE A 63 17.72 4.92 1.50
N PRO A 64 18.20 6.18 1.39
CA PRO A 64 19.10 6.73 2.39
C PRO A 64 18.37 6.89 3.73
N GLU A 65 19.06 6.60 4.85
CA GLU A 65 18.52 6.77 6.21
C GLU A 65 18.16 8.24 6.50
N GLU A 66 18.83 9.18 5.84
CA GLU A 66 18.52 10.61 5.89
C GLU A 66 17.89 11.05 4.57
N ILE A 67 16.60 11.41 4.62
CA ILE A 67 15.97 12.17 3.54
C ILE A 67 16.61 13.55 3.58
N SER A 68 17.60 13.81 2.72
CA SER A 68 18.04 15.17 2.43
C SER A 68 16.78 15.97 2.10
N THR A 69 16.40 16.91 2.96
CA THR A 69 15.32 17.84 2.71
C THR A 69 15.73 18.65 1.50
N TRP A 70 15.36 18.20 0.30
CA TRP A 70 15.48 19.01 -0.90
C TRP A 70 14.57 20.22 -0.69
N THR A 71 15.14 21.28 -0.14
CA THR A 71 14.65 22.65 -0.29
C THR A 71 14.92 23.04 -1.73
N ASP A 72 14.24 22.40 -2.67
CA ASP A 72 14.15 22.96 -4.01
C ASP A 72 13.26 24.20 -3.89
N THR A 73 13.99 25.30 -4.02
CA THR A 73 13.52 26.68 -3.96
C THR A 73 12.66 26.92 -5.21
N TYR A 74 11.39 27.30 -4.99
CA TYR A 74 10.43 27.92 -5.92
C TYR A 74 10.26 27.33 -7.33
#